data_AF-A0A519VMB0-F1
#
_entry.id   AF-A0A519VMB0-F1
#
_cell.length_a   1.000
_cell.length_b   1.000
_cell.length_c   1.000
_cell.angle_alpha   90.00
_cell.angle_beta   90.00
_cell.angle_gamma   90.00
#
_symmetry.space_group_name_H-M   'P 1'
#
loop_
_entity.id
_entity.type
_entity.pdbx_description
1 polymer ?
#
loop_
_entity_poly.entity_id
_entity_poly.type
_entity_poly.pdbx_seq_one_letter_code
_entity_poly.pdbx_strand_id
1 'polypeptide(L)'
;LKAVDAHHALKMLEQQGFVQLTEAVNQPARVQLISNQQDLYQFQVANAQHDLLIKALLRLYGGELFVSFQAISESALSRHLRQSTTDVLRQLRYLHTAGVLHYHPRRELPQAMFTTPRYDAPQLPLDERRLKAARQLTEQQTTAVIEYAASTTRCRQQLLLDYFAEPDAPACGVCDVCLARKKARQAPVDTAGLQAGLLELLRAAPLLPREAVARYPAPEAATVTAALRTLVELGQLAYAPDGRLRVK
;
A
#
# COMPACT_ATOMS: atom_id res chain seq x y z
N LEU A 1 16.91 -10.15 20.34
CA LEU A 1 16.43 -10.07 18.93
C LEU A 1 15.75 -8.74 18.73
N LYS A 2 15.98 -8.05 17.60
CA LYS A 2 15.17 -6.87 17.28
C LYS A 2 13.74 -7.33 17.00
N ALA A 3 12.75 -6.45 17.21
CA ALA A 3 11.34 -6.79 17.00
C ALA A 3 11.07 -7.34 15.59
N VAL A 4 11.75 -6.77 14.58
CA VAL A 4 11.66 -7.18 13.17
C VAL A 4 12.20 -8.60 12.96
N ASP A 5 13.38 -8.91 13.52
CA ASP A 5 13.98 -10.25 13.42
C ASP A 5 13.10 -11.31 14.07
N ALA A 6 12.54 -11.00 15.26
CA ALA A 6 11.64 -11.90 15.97
C ALA A 6 10.35 -12.14 15.18
N HIS A 7 9.79 -11.10 14.56
CA HIS A 7 8.60 -11.22 13.71
C HIS A 7 8.86 -12.11 12.49
N HIS A 8 9.97 -11.90 11.78
CA HIS A 8 10.32 -12.76 10.64
C HIS A 8 10.61 -14.20 11.04
N ALA A 9 11.26 -14.42 12.18
CA ALA A 9 11.46 -15.76 12.73
C ALA A 9 10.12 -16.45 13.02
N LEU A 10 9.18 -15.75 13.66
CA LEU A 10 7.84 -16.28 13.92
C LEU A 10 7.06 -16.56 12.63
N LYS A 11 7.14 -15.70 11.62
CA LYS A 11 6.52 -15.94 10.30
C LYS A 11 7.11 -17.15 9.60
N MET A 12 8.41 -17.39 9.75
CA MET A 12 9.08 -18.58 9.21
C MET A 12 8.60 -19.84 9.92
N LEU A 13 8.49 -19.82 11.25
CA LEU A 13 7.92 -20.92 12.03
C LEU A 13 6.46 -21.21 11.66
N GLU A 14 5.71 -20.17 11.31
CA GLU A 14 4.34 -20.30 10.81
C GLU A 14 4.27 -20.99 9.44
N GLN A 15 5.12 -20.61 8.49
CA GLN A 15 5.20 -21.27 7.18
C GLN A 15 5.63 -22.75 7.28
N GLN A 16 6.41 -23.08 8.32
CA GLN A 16 6.85 -24.44 8.61
C GLN A 16 5.81 -25.23 9.44
N GLY A 17 4.71 -24.59 9.87
CA GLY A 17 3.62 -25.25 10.59
C GLY A 17 3.88 -25.50 12.08
N PHE A 18 4.85 -24.83 12.70
CA PHE A 18 5.16 -24.96 14.13
C PHE A 18 4.37 -23.99 15.02
N VAL A 19 4.05 -22.82 14.47
CA VAL A 19 3.34 -21.75 15.18
C VAL A 19 2.23 -21.24 14.28
N GLN A 20 1.09 -20.88 14.86
CA GLN A 20 0.07 -20.09 14.19
C GLN A 20 0.09 -18.69 14.80
N LEU A 21 0.29 -17.68 13.98
CA LEU A 21 0.21 -16.29 14.42
C LEU A 21 -1.21 -15.82 14.19
N THR A 22 -1.86 -15.46 15.28
CA THR A 22 -3.06 -14.62 15.19
C THR A 22 -2.59 -13.18 15.05
N GLU A 23 -3.06 -12.53 14.00
CA GLU A 23 -2.97 -11.08 13.92
C GLU A 23 -3.75 -10.46 15.08
N ALA A 24 -3.57 -9.16 15.32
CA ALA A 24 -4.34 -8.43 16.31
C ALA A 24 -5.82 -8.35 15.88
N VAL A 25 -6.52 -9.47 15.93
CA VAL A 25 -7.96 -9.55 15.79
C VAL A 25 -8.50 -9.03 17.09
N ASN A 26 -9.14 -7.87 17.03
CA ASN A 26 -9.81 -7.26 18.16
C ASN A 26 -10.92 -8.20 18.66
N GLN A 27 -10.57 -9.10 19.58
CA GLN A 27 -11.53 -10.00 20.19
C GLN A 27 -12.22 -9.25 21.32
N PRO A 28 -13.53 -8.96 21.20
CA PRO A 28 -14.25 -8.29 22.27
C PRO A 28 -14.22 -9.15 23.53
N ALA A 29 -14.25 -8.50 24.68
CA ALA A 29 -14.38 -9.22 25.93
C ALA A 29 -15.66 -10.02 25.98
N ARG A 30 -15.65 -11.13 26.72
CA ARG A 30 -16.81 -12.01 26.85
C ARG A 30 -17.11 -12.31 28.30
N VAL A 31 -18.39 -12.40 28.64
CA VAL A 31 -18.87 -12.77 29.97
C VAL A 31 -19.94 -13.84 29.88
N GLN A 32 -19.94 -14.77 30.82
CA GLN A 32 -21.03 -15.71 31.07
C GLN A 32 -21.28 -15.78 32.58
N LEU A 33 -22.53 -15.69 33.02
CA LEU A 33 -22.91 -15.95 34.41
C LEU A 33 -22.93 -17.46 34.66
N ILE A 34 -22.28 -17.89 35.73
CA ILE A 34 -22.22 -19.31 36.11
C ILE A 34 -23.05 -19.62 37.36
N SER A 35 -23.31 -18.61 38.19
CA SER A 35 -24.24 -18.72 39.30
C SER A 35 -25.69 -18.76 38.80
N ASN A 36 -26.55 -19.56 39.43
CA ASN A 36 -27.98 -19.51 39.18
C ASN A 36 -28.58 -18.18 39.70
N GLN A 37 -29.86 -17.92 39.40
CA GLN A 37 -30.51 -16.67 39.75
C GLN A 37 -30.64 -16.43 41.28
N GLN A 38 -30.82 -17.50 42.06
CA GLN A 38 -30.94 -17.40 43.53
C GLN A 38 -29.60 -17.04 44.17
N ASP A 39 -28.52 -17.73 43.77
CA ASP A 39 -27.17 -17.49 44.27
C ASP A 39 -26.67 -16.11 43.86
N LEU A 40 -26.99 -15.68 42.64
CA LEU A 40 -26.66 -14.33 42.16
C LEU A 40 -27.36 -13.27 43.02
N TYR A 41 -28.63 -13.46 43.36
CA TYR A 41 -29.35 -12.53 44.22
C TYR A 41 -28.74 -12.47 45.63
N GLN A 42 -28.43 -13.61 46.23
CA GLN A 42 -27.76 -13.65 47.54
C GLN A 42 -26.40 -12.93 47.50
N PHE A 43 -25.63 -13.16 46.42
CA PHE A 43 -24.36 -12.49 46.21
C PHE A 43 -24.53 -10.96 46.09
N GLN A 44 -25.54 -10.48 45.35
CA GLN A 44 -25.83 -9.06 45.19
C GLN A 44 -26.17 -8.39 46.53
N VAL A 45 -26.94 -9.07 47.39
CA VAL A 45 -27.26 -8.57 48.74
C VAL A 45 -26.01 -8.50 49.62
N ALA A 46 -25.16 -9.52 49.59
CA ALA A 46 -23.92 -9.56 50.37
C ALA A 46 -22.84 -8.60 49.86
N ASN A 47 -22.84 -8.27 48.55
CA ASN A 47 -21.81 -7.51 47.87
C ASN A 47 -22.39 -6.31 47.12
N ALA A 48 -23.00 -5.37 47.84
CA ALA A 48 -23.70 -4.21 47.29
C ALA A 48 -22.87 -3.39 46.27
N GLN A 49 -21.54 -3.35 46.43
CA GLN A 49 -20.64 -2.65 45.50
C GLN A 49 -20.64 -3.23 44.07
N HIS A 50 -20.98 -4.51 43.89
CA HIS A 50 -21.00 -5.18 42.58
C HIS A 50 -22.41 -5.32 41.99
N ASP A 51 -23.45 -5.04 42.78
CA ASP A 51 -24.85 -5.12 42.36
C ASP A 51 -25.12 -4.24 41.12
N LEU A 52 -24.56 -3.03 41.09
CA LEU A 52 -24.68 -2.11 39.96
C LEU A 52 -24.14 -2.71 38.65
N LEU A 53 -22.96 -3.34 38.70
CA LEU A 53 -22.35 -3.96 37.52
C LEU A 53 -23.16 -5.18 37.06
N ILE A 54 -23.60 -6.04 37.98
CA ILE A 54 -24.42 -7.22 37.67
C ILE A 54 -25.74 -6.79 37.00
N LYS A 55 -26.42 -5.80 37.56
CA LYS A 55 -27.65 -5.24 36.98
C LYS A 55 -27.40 -4.60 35.62
N ALA A 56 -26.29 -3.89 35.43
CA ALA A 56 -25.94 -3.31 34.14
C ALA A 56 -25.67 -4.40 33.08
N LEU A 57 -24.97 -5.48 33.44
CA LEU A 57 -24.75 -6.62 32.57
C LEU A 57 -26.09 -7.25 32.14
N LEU A 58 -26.97 -7.56 33.09
CA LEU A 58 -28.29 -8.12 32.80
C LEU A 58 -29.17 -7.17 31.98
N ARG A 59 -29.09 -5.85 32.20
CA ARG A 59 -29.88 -4.86 31.47
C ARG A 59 -29.41 -4.65 30.03
N LEU A 60 -28.09 -4.72 29.79
CA LEU A 60 -27.51 -4.47 28.46
C LEU A 60 -27.42 -5.73 27.60
N TYR A 61 -27.18 -6.90 28.20
CA TYR A 61 -26.93 -8.15 27.48
C TYR A 61 -27.97 -9.23 27.75
N GLY A 62 -28.95 -8.96 28.63
CA GLY A 62 -30.09 -9.84 28.88
C GLY A 62 -29.76 -11.11 29.68
N GLY A 63 -30.75 -11.98 29.77
CA GLY A 63 -30.64 -13.28 30.45
C GLY A 63 -29.84 -14.33 29.68
N GLU A 64 -29.48 -14.08 28.42
CA GLU A 64 -28.63 -14.98 27.64
C GLU A 64 -27.26 -15.21 28.27
N LEU A 65 -26.81 -14.28 29.13
CA LEU A 65 -25.61 -14.41 29.95
C LEU A 65 -25.59 -15.70 30.80
N PHE A 66 -26.73 -16.28 31.17
CA PHE A 66 -26.78 -17.54 31.92
C PHE A 66 -26.60 -18.79 31.04
N VAL A 67 -26.78 -18.65 29.72
CA VAL A 67 -26.75 -19.78 28.78
C VAL A 67 -25.40 -19.89 28.09
N SER A 68 -24.83 -18.77 27.65
CA SER A 68 -23.59 -18.75 26.86
C SER A 68 -22.76 -17.48 27.07
N PHE A 69 -21.52 -17.50 26.57
CA PHE A 69 -20.64 -16.33 26.56
C PHE A 69 -21.14 -15.26 25.61
N GLN A 70 -21.39 -14.07 26.17
CA GLN A 70 -21.79 -12.89 25.41
C GLN A 70 -20.64 -11.90 25.27
N ALA A 71 -20.49 -11.37 24.06
CA ALA A 71 -19.54 -10.29 23.79
C ALA A 71 -20.02 -9.01 24.47
N ILE A 72 -19.17 -8.42 25.31
CA ILE A 72 -19.43 -7.20 26.04
C ILE A 72 -18.46 -6.08 25.64
N SER A 73 -18.85 -4.86 25.94
CA SER A 73 -18.01 -3.68 25.79
C SER A 73 -17.77 -3.06 27.16
N GLU A 74 -16.54 -3.16 27.66
CA GLU A 74 -16.20 -2.59 28.96
C GLU A 74 -16.35 -1.06 28.97
N SER A 75 -16.14 -0.40 27.84
CA SER A 75 -16.35 1.04 27.67
C SER A 75 -17.84 1.43 27.61
N ALA A 76 -18.73 0.56 27.14
CA ALA A 76 -20.18 0.77 27.24
C ALA A 76 -20.64 0.62 28.69
N LEU A 77 -20.16 -0.39 29.41
CA LEU A 77 -20.42 -0.59 30.83
C LEU A 77 -19.92 0.57 31.67
N SER A 78 -18.70 1.07 31.42
CA SER A 78 -18.14 2.20 32.16
C SER A 78 -18.97 3.47 32.00
N ARG A 79 -19.46 3.76 30.78
CA ARG A 79 -20.37 4.87 30.50
C ARG A 79 -21.73 4.71 31.19
N HIS A 80 -22.31 3.51 31.14
CA HIS A 80 -23.60 3.24 31.77
C HIS A 80 -23.53 3.35 33.30
N LEU A 81 -22.43 2.90 33.90
CA LEU A 81 -22.19 2.90 35.34
C LEU A 81 -21.62 4.23 35.86
N ARG A 82 -21.17 5.12 34.97
CA ARG A 82 -20.40 6.33 35.29
C ARG A 82 -19.15 6.03 36.14
N GLN A 83 -18.47 4.94 35.81
CA GLN A 83 -17.25 4.47 36.47
C GLN A 83 -16.08 4.47 35.48
N SER A 84 -14.85 4.45 35.97
CA SER A 84 -13.68 4.29 35.10
C SER A 84 -13.65 2.89 34.48
N THR A 85 -13.12 2.76 33.26
CA THR A 85 -12.96 1.44 32.61
C THR A 85 -12.08 0.52 33.46
N THR A 86 -11.07 1.07 34.14
CA THR A 86 -10.20 0.35 35.08
C THR A 86 -10.97 -0.25 36.26
N ASP A 87 -11.98 0.45 36.80
CA ASP A 87 -12.79 -0.07 37.90
C ASP A 87 -13.77 -1.14 37.44
N VAL A 88 -14.36 -0.97 36.25
CA VAL A 88 -15.20 -2.02 35.64
C VAL A 88 -14.39 -3.30 35.42
N LEU A 89 -13.17 -3.19 34.88
CA LEU A 89 -12.27 -4.33 34.69
C LEU A 89 -11.92 -5.01 36.02
N ARG A 90 -11.65 -4.23 37.07
CA ARG A 90 -11.35 -4.75 38.41
C ARG A 90 -12.54 -5.54 38.98
N GLN A 91 -13.74 -4.99 38.86
CA GLN A 91 -14.97 -5.65 39.33
C GLN A 91 -15.28 -6.93 38.53
N LEU A 92 -15.14 -6.91 37.20
CA LEU A 92 -15.32 -8.10 36.36
C LEU A 92 -14.34 -9.23 36.74
N ARG A 93 -13.07 -8.88 36.99
CA ARG A 93 -12.07 -9.84 37.49
C ARG A 93 -12.42 -10.38 38.87
N TYR A 94 -12.89 -9.52 39.77
CA TYR A 94 -13.33 -9.95 41.09
C TYR A 94 -14.51 -10.94 41.01
N LEU A 95 -15.56 -10.59 40.25
CA LEU A 95 -16.71 -11.48 40.03
C LEU A 95 -16.30 -12.81 39.39
N HIS A 96 -15.26 -12.78 38.54
CA HIS A 96 -14.66 -13.99 38.01
C HIS A 96 -13.99 -14.85 39.08
N THR A 97 -13.14 -14.25 39.92
CA THR A 97 -12.48 -14.97 41.01
C THR A 97 -13.45 -15.45 42.10
N ALA A 98 -14.56 -14.73 42.30
CA ALA A 98 -15.61 -15.06 43.26
C ALA A 98 -16.57 -16.15 42.75
N GLY A 99 -16.38 -16.65 41.52
CA GLY A 99 -17.21 -17.72 40.95
C GLY A 99 -18.62 -17.28 40.57
N VAL A 100 -18.86 -15.99 40.38
CA VAL A 100 -20.17 -15.46 39.95
C VAL A 100 -20.32 -15.53 38.43
N LEU A 101 -19.23 -15.23 37.71
CA LEU A 101 -19.19 -15.25 36.25
C LEU A 101 -17.86 -15.79 35.71
N HIS A 102 -17.83 -16.17 34.44
CA HIS A 102 -16.60 -16.27 33.68
C HIS A 102 -16.36 -14.99 32.89
N TYR A 103 -15.18 -14.39 33.05
CA TYR A 103 -14.77 -13.20 32.30
C TYR A 103 -13.54 -13.51 31.44
N HIS A 104 -13.70 -13.33 30.14
CA HIS A 104 -12.60 -13.33 29.18
C HIS A 104 -12.32 -11.90 28.75
N PRO A 105 -11.19 -11.31 29.19
CA PRO A 105 -10.86 -9.93 28.86
C PRO A 105 -10.61 -9.75 27.36
N ARG A 106 -10.83 -8.52 26.89
CA ARG A 106 -10.49 -8.11 25.53
C ARG A 106 -9.03 -8.46 25.22
N ARG A 107 -8.79 -9.11 24.07
CA ARG A 107 -7.45 -9.42 23.58
C ARG A 107 -7.16 -8.52 22.39
N GLU A 108 -6.15 -7.67 22.55
CA GLU A 108 -5.70 -6.74 21.49
C GLU A 108 -4.31 -7.09 20.96
N LEU A 109 -3.60 -7.98 21.65
CA LEU A 109 -2.25 -8.37 21.27
C LEU A 109 -2.26 -9.59 20.33
N PRO A 110 -1.42 -9.59 19.28
CA PRO A 110 -1.22 -10.78 18.46
C PRO A 110 -0.70 -11.93 19.32
N GLN A 111 -1.16 -13.15 19.07
CA GLN A 111 -0.75 -14.33 19.82
C GLN A 111 -0.05 -15.33 18.90
N ALA A 112 1.01 -15.94 19.42
CA ALA A 112 1.64 -17.11 18.82
C ALA A 112 1.13 -18.37 19.52
N MET A 113 0.44 -19.22 18.78
CA MET A 113 -0.03 -20.52 19.27
C MET A 113 0.87 -21.61 18.69
N PHE A 114 1.43 -22.48 19.53
CA PHE A 114 2.16 -23.64 19.03
C PHE A 114 1.16 -24.66 18.48
N THR A 115 1.33 -25.05 17.22
CA THR A 115 0.52 -26.07 16.54
C THR A 115 1.11 -27.48 16.68
N THR A 116 2.27 -27.57 17.33
CA THR A 116 3.03 -28.79 17.57
C THR A 116 3.47 -28.83 19.04
N PRO A 117 3.84 -30.00 19.59
CA PRO A 117 4.55 -30.05 20.87
C PRO A 117 5.78 -29.15 20.83
N ARG A 118 6.12 -28.57 21.98
CA ARG A 118 7.30 -27.71 22.07
C ARG A 118 8.56 -28.51 21.74
N TYR A 119 9.26 -28.12 20.69
CA TYR A 119 10.61 -28.58 20.40
C TYR A 119 11.63 -27.74 21.14
N ASP A 120 12.72 -28.36 21.58
CA ASP A 120 13.90 -27.63 21.99
C ASP A 120 14.58 -27.02 20.75
N ALA A 121 15.12 -25.81 20.90
CA ALA A 121 15.74 -25.06 19.80
C ALA A 121 16.72 -25.88 18.91
N PRO A 122 17.66 -26.67 19.46
CA PRO A 122 18.59 -27.45 18.64
C PRO A 122 17.95 -28.66 17.94
N GLN A 123 16.74 -29.07 18.34
CA GLN A 123 16.03 -30.24 17.81
C GLN A 123 14.87 -29.84 16.90
N LEU A 124 14.71 -28.55 16.61
CA LEU A 124 13.61 -28.06 15.80
C LEU A 124 13.75 -28.60 14.36
N PRO A 125 12.80 -29.41 13.86
CA PRO A 125 12.93 -30.10 12.58
C PRO A 125 12.59 -29.17 11.40
N LEU A 126 13.43 -28.17 11.15
CA LEU A 126 13.26 -27.23 10.04
C LEU A 126 13.56 -27.91 8.69
N ASP A 127 12.72 -27.65 7.69
CA ASP A 127 13.02 -28.04 6.31
C ASP A 127 14.03 -27.06 5.69
N GLU A 128 15.32 -27.31 5.95
CA GLU A 128 16.41 -26.48 5.45
C GLU A 128 16.41 -26.33 3.93
N ARG A 129 16.01 -27.37 3.19
CA ARG A 129 16.00 -27.33 1.72
C ARG A 129 14.98 -26.31 1.25
N ARG A 130 13.77 -26.35 1.82
CA ARG A 130 12.71 -25.39 1.52
C ARG A 130 13.08 -23.97 1.94
N LEU A 131 13.73 -23.79 3.09
CA LEU A 131 14.20 -22.48 3.55
C LEU A 131 15.26 -21.88 2.61
N LYS A 132 16.23 -22.68 2.17
CA LYS A 132 17.25 -22.25 1.20
C LYS A 132 16.62 -21.90 -0.16
N ALA A 133 15.66 -22.69 -0.64
CA ALA A 133 14.93 -22.40 -1.87
C ALA A 133 14.10 -21.10 -1.78
N ALA A 134 13.40 -20.88 -0.67
CA ALA A 134 12.64 -19.64 -0.44
C ALA A 134 13.55 -18.40 -0.39
N ARG A 135 14.72 -18.52 0.24
CA ARG A 135 15.74 -17.46 0.24
C ARG A 135 16.22 -17.16 -1.17
N GLN A 136 16.60 -18.18 -1.94
CA GLN A 136 17.09 -18.00 -3.31
C GLN A 136 16.03 -17.35 -4.21
N LEU A 137 14.75 -17.76 -4.09
CA LEU A 137 13.65 -17.15 -4.81
C LEU A 137 13.50 -15.66 -4.45
N THR A 138 13.56 -15.31 -3.16
CA THR A 138 13.46 -13.92 -2.70
C THR A 138 14.61 -13.07 -3.23
N GLU A 139 15.84 -13.61 -3.25
CA GLU A 139 17.02 -12.96 -3.82
C GLU A 139 16.85 -12.72 -5.33
N GLN A 140 16.34 -13.70 -6.07
CA GLN A 140 16.04 -13.58 -7.50
C GLN A 140 14.98 -12.52 -7.79
N GLN A 141 13.87 -12.52 -7.05
CA GLN A 141 12.79 -11.53 -7.19
C GLN A 141 13.30 -10.11 -6.90
N THR A 142 14.08 -9.95 -5.83
CA THR A 142 14.67 -8.66 -5.47
C THR A 142 15.62 -8.16 -6.57
N THR A 143 16.46 -9.06 -7.09
CA THR A 143 17.38 -8.74 -8.20
C THR A 143 16.62 -8.31 -9.45
N ALA A 144 15.54 -9.01 -9.81
CA ALA A 144 14.69 -8.66 -10.95
C ALA A 144 14.04 -7.27 -10.79
N VAL A 145 13.60 -6.91 -9.58
CA VAL A 145 13.05 -5.56 -9.31
C VAL A 145 14.14 -4.48 -9.44
N ILE A 146 15.35 -4.75 -8.94
CA ILE A 146 16.49 -3.83 -9.09
C ILE A 146 16.82 -3.63 -10.56
N GLU A 147 16.92 -4.72 -11.33
CA GLU A 147 17.18 -4.67 -12.77
C GLU A 147 16.08 -3.90 -13.51
N TYR A 148 14.81 -4.17 -13.19
CA TYR A 148 13.67 -3.45 -13.76
C TYR A 148 13.78 -1.95 -13.49
N ALA A 149 14.12 -1.55 -12.26
CA ALA A 149 14.21 -0.14 -11.87
C ALA A 149 15.41 0.57 -12.52
N ALA A 150 16.57 -0.09 -12.54
CA ALA A 150 17.84 0.47 -13.00
C ALA A 150 18.05 0.39 -14.53
N SER A 151 17.30 -0.44 -15.24
CA SER A 151 17.47 -0.60 -16.70
C SER A 151 17.13 0.68 -17.44
N THR A 152 18.11 1.18 -18.19
CA THR A 152 17.97 2.34 -19.09
C THR A 152 17.98 1.93 -20.57
N THR A 153 18.20 0.65 -20.85
CA THR A 153 18.43 0.14 -22.19
C THR A 153 17.27 -0.72 -22.69
N ARG A 154 16.58 -1.49 -21.84
CA ARG A 154 15.45 -2.33 -22.28
C ARG A 154 14.11 -1.64 -22.02
N CYS A 155 13.11 -1.95 -22.85
CA CYS A 155 11.75 -1.45 -22.64
C CYS A 155 11.18 -2.00 -21.33
N ARG A 156 10.58 -1.13 -20.49
CA ARG A 156 9.99 -1.53 -19.20
C ARG A 156 8.97 -2.66 -19.34
N GLN A 157 8.09 -2.56 -20.34
CA GLN A 157 7.07 -3.59 -20.57
C GLN A 157 7.67 -4.93 -21.02
N GLN A 158 8.78 -4.90 -21.78
CA GLN A 158 9.45 -6.15 -22.17
C GLN A 158 10.07 -6.84 -20.95
N LEU A 159 10.76 -6.07 -20.10
CA LEU A 159 11.32 -6.59 -18.85
C LEU A 159 10.24 -7.22 -17.95
N LEU A 160 9.07 -6.58 -17.86
CA LEU A 160 7.96 -7.09 -17.06
C LEU A 160 7.39 -8.40 -17.64
N LEU A 161 7.18 -8.46 -18.96
CA LEU A 161 6.64 -9.65 -19.62
C LEU A 161 7.63 -10.82 -19.57
N ASP A 162 8.93 -10.56 -19.78
CA ASP A 162 9.97 -11.58 -19.61
C ASP A 162 9.96 -12.18 -18.19
N TYR A 163 9.80 -11.35 -17.16
CA TYR A 163 9.71 -11.81 -15.77
C TYR A 163 8.51 -12.75 -15.53
N PHE A 164 7.38 -12.52 -16.22
CA PHE A 164 6.21 -13.38 -16.20
C PHE A 164 6.24 -14.52 -17.24
N ALA A 165 7.43 -14.83 -17.79
CA ALA A 165 7.64 -15.87 -18.78
C ALA A 165 6.86 -15.66 -20.10
N GLU A 166 6.64 -14.40 -20.48
CA GLU A 166 6.09 -13.97 -21.76
C GLU A 166 7.17 -13.26 -22.61
N PRO A 167 8.19 -14.01 -23.10
CA PRO A 167 9.26 -13.41 -23.89
C PRO A 167 8.77 -12.91 -25.27
N ASP A 168 9.65 -12.20 -25.97
CA ASP A 168 9.45 -11.75 -27.37
C ASP A 168 8.38 -10.68 -27.59
N ALA A 169 7.95 -10.01 -26.52
CA ALA A 169 7.07 -8.85 -26.64
C ALA A 169 7.72 -7.72 -27.46
N PRO A 170 6.99 -7.04 -28.36
CA PRO A 170 7.51 -5.87 -29.06
C PRO A 170 7.78 -4.71 -28.09
N ALA A 171 8.63 -3.77 -28.50
CA ALA A 171 8.86 -2.56 -27.72
C ALA A 171 7.55 -1.74 -27.60
N CYS A 172 7.18 -1.35 -26.37
CA CYS A 172 5.86 -0.73 -26.12
C CYS A 172 5.66 0.66 -26.73
N GLY A 173 6.76 1.37 -27.06
CA GLY A 173 6.71 2.72 -27.63
C GLY A 173 6.35 3.85 -26.65
N VAL A 174 5.88 3.53 -25.44
CA VAL A 174 5.33 4.52 -24.49
C VAL A 174 6.13 4.67 -23.18
N CYS A 175 7.00 3.71 -22.84
CA CYS A 175 7.84 3.82 -21.62
C CYS A 175 8.99 4.83 -21.79
N ASP A 176 9.58 5.25 -20.67
CA ASP A 176 10.71 6.18 -20.60
C ASP A 176 11.88 5.78 -21.52
N VAL A 177 12.27 4.51 -21.54
CA VAL A 177 13.34 3.99 -22.40
C VAL A 177 12.97 4.05 -23.88
N CYS A 178 11.73 3.70 -24.24
CA CYS A 178 11.24 3.78 -25.62
C CYS A 178 11.17 5.23 -26.12
N LEU A 179 10.72 6.15 -25.27
CA LEU A 179 10.63 7.57 -25.58
C LEU A 179 12.03 8.19 -25.74
N ALA A 180 12.98 7.85 -24.86
CA ALA A 180 14.37 8.27 -24.98
C ALA A 180 15.01 7.78 -26.29
N ARG A 181 14.80 6.51 -26.65
CA ARG A 181 15.25 5.93 -27.93
C ARG A 181 14.60 6.63 -29.14
N LYS A 182 13.31 6.96 -29.07
CA LYS A 182 12.61 7.69 -30.13
C LYS A 182 13.21 9.08 -30.33
N LYS A 183 13.49 9.81 -29.24
CA LYS A 183 14.16 11.12 -29.28
C LYS A 183 15.58 11.00 -29.85
N ALA A 184 16.35 9.98 -29.48
CA ALA A 184 17.70 9.78 -29.99
C ALA A 184 17.76 9.38 -31.48
N ARG A 185 16.72 8.70 -31.99
CA ARG A 185 16.61 8.30 -33.41
C ARG A 185 16.13 9.43 -34.32
N GLN A 186 15.42 10.40 -33.77
CA GLN A 186 15.17 11.64 -34.49
C GLN A 186 16.53 12.33 -34.58
N ALA A 187 17.08 12.43 -35.79
CA ALA A 187 18.26 13.26 -36.03
C ALA A 187 17.99 14.62 -35.36
N PRO A 188 18.99 15.27 -34.73
CA PRO A 188 18.83 16.68 -34.42
C PRO A 188 18.49 17.34 -35.74
N VAL A 189 17.21 17.72 -35.90
CA VAL A 189 16.84 18.69 -36.93
C VAL A 189 17.80 19.83 -36.65
N ASP A 190 18.62 20.19 -37.63
CA ASP A 190 19.48 21.36 -37.53
C ASP A 190 18.56 22.59 -37.49
N THR A 191 17.94 22.77 -36.33
CA THR A 191 16.96 23.81 -36.05
C THR A 191 17.65 25.16 -36.14
N ALA A 192 18.94 25.22 -35.77
CA ALA A 192 19.77 26.39 -35.94
C ALA A 192 20.00 26.71 -37.42
N GLY A 193 20.40 25.74 -38.25
CA GLY A 193 20.58 25.92 -39.69
C GLY A 193 19.27 26.22 -40.43
N LEU A 194 18.18 25.57 -40.04
CA LEU A 194 16.83 25.83 -40.58
C LEU A 194 16.36 27.26 -40.23
N GLN A 195 16.52 27.69 -38.97
CA GLN A 195 16.18 29.04 -38.54
C GLN A 195 17.05 30.09 -39.24
N ALA A 196 18.36 29.84 -39.36
CA ALA A 196 19.27 30.73 -40.09
C ALA A 196 18.85 30.87 -41.57
N GLY A 197 18.56 29.76 -42.25
CA GLY A 197 18.08 29.77 -43.63
C GLY A 197 16.74 30.49 -43.81
N LEU A 198 15.80 30.34 -42.86
CA LEU A 198 14.52 31.06 -42.87
C LEU A 198 14.70 32.58 -42.69
N LEU A 199 15.62 33.00 -41.81
CA LEU A 199 15.95 34.41 -41.62
C LEU A 199 16.62 35.00 -42.86
N GLU A 200 17.53 34.28 -43.52
CA GLU A 200 18.12 34.73 -44.80
C GLU A 200 17.08 34.84 -45.91
N LEU A 201 16.19 33.86 -46.05
CA LEU A 201 15.11 33.88 -47.03
C LEU A 201 14.19 35.10 -46.84
N LEU A 202 13.81 35.41 -45.59
CA LEU A 202 12.92 36.52 -45.25
C LEU A 202 13.63 37.88 -45.20
N ARG A 203 14.97 37.91 -45.13
CA ARG A 203 15.78 39.12 -45.39
C ARG A 203 15.79 39.47 -46.87
N ALA A 204 15.86 38.47 -47.75
CA ALA A 204 15.88 38.70 -49.19
C ALA A 204 14.54 39.24 -49.72
N ALA A 205 13.41 38.73 -49.22
CA ALA A 205 12.10 39.28 -49.52
C ALA A 205 11.06 38.96 -48.43
N PRO A 206 10.15 39.88 -48.09
CA PRO A 206 9.03 39.57 -47.22
C PRO A 206 8.05 38.63 -47.93
N LEU A 207 7.75 37.49 -47.31
CA LEU A 207 6.91 36.41 -47.87
C LEU A 207 5.73 36.09 -46.95
N LEU A 208 4.64 35.58 -47.53
CA LEU A 208 3.57 34.97 -46.74
C LEU A 208 4.07 33.66 -46.10
N PRO A 209 3.57 33.27 -44.91
CA PRO A 209 3.97 32.01 -44.27
C PRO A 209 3.85 30.78 -45.17
N ARG A 210 2.80 30.73 -46.01
CA ARG A 210 2.58 29.64 -46.97
C ARG A 210 3.63 29.62 -48.08
N GLU A 211 4.08 30.77 -48.55
CA GLU A 211 5.10 30.90 -49.58
C GLU A 211 6.48 30.51 -49.05
N ALA A 212 6.79 30.88 -47.81
CA ALA A 212 8.02 30.46 -47.13
C ALA A 212 8.07 28.94 -46.96
N VAL A 213 6.97 28.31 -46.50
CA VAL A 213 6.88 26.85 -46.38
C VAL A 213 7.02 26.15 -47.74
N ALA A 214 6.47 26.72 -48.81
CA ALA A 214 6.56 26.17 -50.16
C ALA A 214 7.98 26.20 -50.76
N ARG A 215 8.94 26.92 -50.17
CA ARG A 215 10.36 26.89 -50.58
C ARG A 215 11.13 25.68 -50.06
N TYR A 216 10.54 24.90 -49.16
CA TYR A 216 11.16 23.72 -48.56
C TYR A 216 10.49 22.43 -49.05
N PRO A 217 11.19 21.27 -48.97
CA PRO A 217 10.61 19.99 -49.33
C PRO A 217 9.32 19.69 -48.55
N ALA A 218 8.32 19.12 -49.21
CA ALA A 218 7.02 18.77 -48.60
C ALA A 218 7.10 17.98 -47.27
N PRO A 219 8.05 17.04 -47.07
CA PRO A 219 8.20 16.33 -45.79
C PRO A 219 8.55 17.24 -44.61
N GLU A 220 9.14 18.41 -44.86
CA GLU A 220 9.62 19.34 -43.84
C GLU A 220 8.61 20.45 -43.53
N ALA A 221 7.47 20.50 -44.23
CA ALA A 221 6.50 21.60 -44.10
C ALA A 221 6.01 21.84 -42.66
N ALA A 222 5.80 20.75 -41.90
CA ALA A 222 5.40 20.85 -40.49
C ALA A 222 6.53 21.43 -39.62
N THR A 223 7.77 21.01 -39.86
CA THR A 223 8.97 21.47 -39.17
C THR A 223 9.26 22.96 -39.46
N VAL A 224 9.15 23.35 -40.73
CA VAL A 224 9.30 24.75 -41.18
C VAL A 224 8.22 25.65 -40.56
N THR A 225 6.97 25.18 -40.54
CA THR A 225 5.85 25.93 -39.92
C THR A 225 6.08 26.13 -38.42
N ALA A 226 6.56 25.10 -37.72
CA ALA A 226 6.92 25.20 -36.32
C ALA A 226 8.07 26.20 -36.09
N ALA A 227 9.11 26.15 -36.92
CA ALA A 227 10.25 27.07 -36.85
C ALA A 227 9.84 28.54 -37.08
N LEU A 228 8.98 28.82 -38.08
CA LEU A 228 8.45 30.18 -38.32
C LEU A 228 7.67 30.71 -37.12
N ARG A 229 6.86 29.88 -36.44
CA ARG A 229 6.13 30.27 -35.23
C ARG A 229 7.10 30.66 -34.11
N THR A 230 8.10 29.82 -33.86
CA THR A 230 9.13 30.09 -32.85
C THR A 230 9.90 31.38 -33.13
N LEU A 231 10.25 31.67 -34.39
CA LEU A 231 10.94 32.91 -34.76
C LEU A 231 10.10 34.18 -34.55
N VAL A 232 8.77 34.08 -34.71
CA VAL A 232 7.83 35.16 -34.37
C VAL A 232 7.72 35.33 -32.85
N GLU A 233 7.62 34.23 -32.10
CA GLU A 233 7.56 34.24 -30.63
C GLU A 233 8.84 34.83 -30.00
N LEU A 234 10.01 34.51 -30.57
CA LEU A 234 11.31 35.07 -30.18
C LEU A 234 11.51 36.52 -30.65
N GLY A 235 10.56 37.08 -31.41
CA GLY A 235 10.59 38.46 -31.88
C GLY A 235 11.60 38.74 -33.00
N GLN A 236 12.17 37.71 -33.64
CA GLN A 236 13.09 37.86 -34.77
C GLN A 236 12.36 38.07 -36.10
N LEU A 237 11.11 37.61 -36.19
CA LEU A 237 10.18 37.88 -37.29
C LEU A 237 8.99 38.70 -36.79
N ALA A 238 8.43 39.52 -37.67
CA ALA A 238 7.18 40.23 -37.44
C ALA A 238 6.27 40.17 -38.66
N TYR A 239 4.96 40.20 -38.43
CA TYR A 239 3.98 40.39 -39.48
C TYR A 239 3.91 41.86 -39.88
N ALA A 240 4.00 42.13 -41.17
CA ALA A 240 3.69 43.42 -41.77
C ALA A 240 2.16 43.59 -41.93
N PRO A 241 1.65 44.82 -42.15
CA PRO A 241 0.22 45.09 -42.29
C PRO A 241 -0.47 44.34 -43.44
N ASP A 242 0.31 43.89 -44.43
CA ASP A 242 -0.13 43.09 -45.58
C ASP A 242 -0.10 41.57 -45.32
N GLY A 243 0.20 41.14 -44.09
CA GLY A 243 0.24 39.74 -43.67
C GLY A 243 1.53 39.00 -44.01
N ARG A 244 2.54 39.68 -44.58
CA ARG A 244 3.85 39.07 -44.89
C ARG A 244 4.75 39.04 -43.66
N LEU A 245 5.59 38.02 -43.56
CA LEU A 245 6.65 37.93 -42.58
C LEU A 245 7.86 38.76 -43.04
N ARG A 246 8.39 39.58 -42.12
CA ARG A 246 9.64 40.31 -42.29
C ARG A 246 10.55 40.06 -41.10
N VAL A 247 11.86 40.10 -41.34
CA VAL A 247 12.85 40.13 -40.25
C VAL A 247 12.76 41.47 -39.54
N LYS A 248 12.80 41.43 -38.21
CA LYS A 248 12.81 42.62 -37.35
C LYS A 248 14.17 43.28 -37.29
#